data_AF-A0A1B6IV47-F1
#
_entry.id   AF-A0A1B6IV47-F1
#
_cell.length_a   1.000
_cell.length_b   1.000
_cell.length_c   1.000
_cell.angle_alpha   90.00
_cell.angle_beta   90.00
_cell.angle_gamma   90.00
#
_symmetry.space_group_name_H-M   'P 1'
#
loop_
_entity.id
_entity.type
_entity.pdbx_description
1 polymer ?
#
loop_
_entity_poly.entity_id
_entity_poly.type
_entity_poly.pdbx_seq_one_letter_code
_entity_poly.pdbx_strand_id
1 'polypeptide(L)'
;TAIREGGQPEWDFAWNRYLHTNVGSEKSLLLAALGCSRETWILARYLDRAVTENSGIRKQDAAAVFAAVSSNVIGQPLAFAFLRDQWKRVKDYFGGHLFVINNIIQ
;
A
#
# COMPACT_ATOMS: atom_id res chain seq x y z
N THR A 1 -0.16 -11.73 12.93
CA THR A 1 -0.61 -12.38 11.68
C THR A 1 0.60 -12.82 10.88
N ALA A 2 0.49 -13.80 9.98
CA ALA A 2 1.64 -14.38 9.27
C ALA A 2 2.53 -13.33 8.57
N ILE A 3 1.97 -12.24 8.03
CA ILE A 3 2.74 -11.14 7.43
C ILE A 3 3.42 -10.25 8.47
N ARG A 4 2.83 -10.08 9.66
CA ARG A 4 3.39 -9.26 10.74
C ARG A 4 4.58 -9.95 11.42
N GLU A 5 4.48 -11.25 11.65
CA GLU A 5 5.53 -12.04 12.32
C GLU A 5 6.50 -12.70 11.32
N GLY A 6 6.11 -12.78 10.04
CA GLY A 6 6.93 -13.29 8.95
C GLY A 6 7.74 -12.21 8.25
N GLY A 7 8.44 -12.62 7.19
CA GLY A 7 9.31 -11.76 6.39
C GLY A 7 8.86 -11.66 4.94
N GLN A 8 9.86 -11.50 4.06
CA GLN A 8 9.64 -11.42 2.61
C GLN A 8 8.88 -12.62 2.03
N PRO A 9 9.12 -13.89 2.43
CA PRO A 9 8.40 -15.04 1.85
C PRO A 9 6.90 -14.98 2.10
N GLU A 10 6.47 -14.67 3.32
CA GLU A 10 5.06 -14.56 3.69
C GLU A 10 4.40 -13.38 2.98
N TRP A 11 5.13 -12.28 2.82
CA TRP A 11 4.65 -11.11 2.10
C TRP A 11 4.49 -11.42 0.60
N ASP A 12 5.46 -12.07 -0.02
CA ASP A 12 5.43 -12.44 -1.44
C ASP A 12 4.32 -13.45 -1.74
N PHE A 13 4.09 -14.39 -0.84
CA PHE A 13 2.96 -15.32 -0.95
C PHE A 13 1.61 -14.56 -0.98
N ALA A 14 1.40 -13.65 -0.04
CA ALA A 14 0.18 -12.85 0.02
C ALA A 14 0.06 -11.90 -1.19
N TRP A 15 1.17 -11.32 -1.63
CA TRP A 15 1.23 -10.47 -2.82
C TRP A 15 0.87 -11.25 -4.09
N ASN A 16 1.42 -12.46 -4.25
CA ASN A 16 1.09 -13.32 -5.37
C ASN A 16 -0.40 -13.69 -5.37
N ARG A 17 -0.97 -13.99 -4.20
CA ARG A 17 -2.40 -14.24 -4.06
C ARG A 17 -3.24 -13.01 -4.46
N TYR A 18 -2.79 -11.81 -4.09
CA TYR A 18 -3.45 -10.55 -4.46
C TYR A 18 -3.49 -10.36 -5.98
N LEU A 19 -2.40 -10.68 -6.68
CA LEU A 19 -2.33 -10.56 -8.14
C LEU A 19 -3.26 -11.55 -8.86
N HIS A 20 -3.45 -12.76 -8.32
CA HIS A 20 -4.19 -13.83 -8.99
C HIS A 20 -5.68 -13.91 -8.61
N THR A 21 -6.09 -13.31 -7.49
CA THR A 21 -7.50 -13.33 -7.10
C THR A 21 -8.34 -12.36 -7.92
N ASN A 22 -9.53 -12.81 -8.32
CA ASN A 22 -10.58 -11.99 -8.93
C ASN A 22 -11.69 -11.62 -7.93
N VAL A 23 -11.55 -12.03 -6.67
CA VAL A 23 -12.55 -11.76 -5.63
C VAL A 23 -12.24 -10.41 -4.98
N GLY A 24 -13.15 -9.44 -5.13
CA GLY A 24 -12.95 -8.08 -4.63
C GLY A 24 -12.71 -7.99 -3.12
N SER A 25 -13.48 -8.74 -2.32
CA SER A 25 -13.31 -8.79 -0.86
C SER A 25 -11.97 -9.39 -0.45
N GLU A 26 -11.47 -10.39 -1.19
CA GLU A 26 -10.16 -10.99 -0.96
C GLU A 26 -9.04 -10.00 -1.32
N LYS A 27 -9.17 -9.23 -2.40
CA LYS A 27 -8.23 -8.15 -2.72
C LYS A 27 -8.13 -7.13 -1.59
N SER A 28 -9.27 -6.64 -1.09
CA SER A 28 -9.30 -5.67 0.01
C SER A 28 -8.65 -6.22 1.28
N LEU A 29 -8.94 -7.48 1.62
CA LEU A 29 -8.33 -8.17 2.76
C LEU A 29 -6.81 -8.27 2.61
N LEU A 30 -6.33 -8.67 1.43
CA LEU A 30 -4.90 -8.82 1.16
C LEU A 30 -4.17 -7.48 1.18
N LEU A 31 -4.75 -6.42 0.61
CA LEU A 31 -4.16 -5.08 0.64
C LEU A 31 -3.96 -4.57 2.08
N ALA A 32 -4.95 -4.80 2.94
CA ALA A 32 -4.85 -4.46 4.36
C ALA A 32 -3.78 -5.33 5.07
N ALA A 33 -3.78 -6.64 4.81
CA ALA A 33 -2.84 -7.56 5.44
C ALA A 33 -1.37 -7.29 5.07
N LEU A 34 -1.09 -6.92 3.82
CA LEU A 34 0.25 -6.59 3.32
C LEU A 34 0.87 -5.37 4.02
N GLY A 35 0.04 -4.44 4.52
CA GLY A 35 0.49 -3.29 5.31
C GLY A 35 0.91 -3.62 6.74
N CYS A 36 0.61 -4.83 7.24
CA CYS A 36 0.93 -5.26 8.59
C CYS A 36 2.39 -5.74 8.79
N SER A 37 3.22 -5.75 7.73
CA SER A 37 4.62 -6.17 7.82
C SER A 37 5.42 -5.29 8.80
N ARG A 38 6.43 -5.85 9.46
CA ARG A 38 7.34 -5.10 10.34
C ARG A 38 8.62 -4.65 9.62
N GLU A 39 8.83 -5.14 8.40
CA GLU A 39 9.99 -4.84 7.57
C GLU A 39 9.81 -3.48 6.88
N THR A 40 10.59 -2.48 7.30
CA THR A 40 10.46 -1.09 6.81
C THR A 40 10.65 -0.98 5.29
N TRP A 41 11.58 -1.73 4.72
CA TRP A 41 11.85 -1.75 3.28
C TRP A 41 10.70 -2.40 2.48
N ILE A 42 9.98 -3.36 3.06
CA ILE A 42 8.77 -3.95 2.46
C ILE A 42 7.66 -2.91 2.42
N LEU A 43 7.43 -2.21 3.55
CA LEU A 43 6.42 -1.14 3.63
C LEU A 43 6.74 0.02 2.67
N ALA A 44 8.01 0.43 2.57
CA ALA A 44 8.45 1.45 1.63
C ALA A 44 8.23 1.02 0.17
N ARG A 45 8.60 -0.22 -0.18
CA ARG A 45 8.31 -0.82 -1.50
C ARG A 45 6.80 -0.88 -1.77
N TYR A 46 6.00 -1.13 -0.75
CA TYR A 46 4.55 -1.24 -0.91
C TYR A 46 3.91 0.12 -1.20
N LEU A 47 4.33 1.18 -0.50
CA LEU A 47 3.95 2.57 -0.80
C LEU A 47 4.36 2.98 -2.21
N ASP A 48 5.59 2.64 -2.63
CA ASP A 48 6.07 2.91 -3.98
C ASP A 48 5.21 2.24 -5.06
N ARG A 49 4.81 0.98 -4.85
CA ARG A 49 3.89 0.27 -5.76
C ARG A 49 2.51 0.91 -5.84
N ALA A 50 2.01 1.50 -4.75
CA ALA A 50 0.69 2.15 -4.73
C ALA A 50 0.61 3.36 -5.68
N VAL A 51 1.76 3.97 -6.01
CA VAL A 51 1.87 5.13 -6.92
C VAL A 51 2.73 4.85 -8.15
N THR A 52 2.73 3.60 -8.60
CA THR A 52 3.43 3.16 -9.81
C THR A 52 2.43 2.55 -10.78
N GLU A 53 2.43 3.05 -12.02
CA GLU A 53 1.57 2.52 -13.08
C GLU A 53 1.93 1.05 -13.37
N ASN A 54 0.93 0.22 -13.62
CA ASN A 54 1.11 -1.22 -13.88
C ASN A 54 1.79 -2.01 -12.74
N SER A 55 1.79 -1.51 -11.50
CA SER A 55 2.32 -2.23 -10.33
C SER A 55 1.49 -3.44 -9.90
N GLY A 56 0.29 -3.58 -10.45
CA GLY A 56 -0.75 -4.51 -10.03
C GLY A 56 -1.78 -3.89 -9.07
N ILE A 57 -1.49 -2.72 -8.49
CA ILE A 57 -2.42 -1.98 -7.61
C ILE A 57 -3.22 -0.99 -8.45
N ARG A 58 -4.54 -1.01 -8.32
CA ARG A 58 -5.41 -0.06 -9.03
C ARG A 58 -5.34 1.30 -8.35
N LYS A 59 -5.49 2.38 -9.12
CA LYS A 59 -5.46 3.75 -8.59
C LYS A 59 -6.47 3.99 -7.47
N GLN A 60 -7.69 3.46 -7.58
CA GLN A 60 -8.69 3.59 -6.51
C GLN A 60 -8.35 2.81 -5.23
N ASP A 61 -7.51 1.78 -5.32
CA ASP A 61 -7.13 0.92 -4.19
C ASP A 61 -5.89 1.46 -3.47
N ALA A 62 -5.19 2.44 -4.05
CA ALA A 62 -3.97 2.99 -3.49
C ALA A 62 -4.20 3.64 -2.11
N ALA A 63 -5.34 4.30 -1.90
CA ALA A 63 -5.69 4.85 -0.58
C ALA A 63 -5.75 3.76 0.51
N ALA A 64 -6.21 2.55 0.17
CA ALA A 64 -6.23 1.43 1.10
C ALA A 64 -4.81 1.00 1.50
N VAL A 65 -3.84 1.10 0.59
CA VAL A 65 -2.42 0.82 0.88
C VAL A 65 -1.86 1.85 1.84
N PHE A 66 -2.06 3.14 1.58
CA PHE A 66 -1.61 4.20 2.47
C PHE A 66 -2.24 4.04 3.86
N ALA A 67 -3.55 3.77 3.96
CA ALA A 67 -4.21 3.53 5.24
C ALA A 67 -3.66 2.29 5.98
N ALA A 68 -3.40 1.19 5.26
CA ALA A 68 -2.84 -0.03 5.84
C ALA A 68 -1.42 0.19 6.39
N VAL A 69 -0.59 0.96 5.69
CA VAL A 69 0.77 1.28 6.15
C VAL A 69 0.74 2.33 7.27
N SER A 70 -0.12 3.34 7.19
CA SER A 70 -0.25 4.38 8.21
C SER A 70 -0.81 3.87 9.53
N SER A 71 -1.66 2.83 9.50
CA SER A 71 -2.19 2.17 10.72
C SER A 71 -1.17 1.24 11.39
N ASN A 72 -0.02 1.00 10.76
CA ASN A 72 1.09 0.25 11.34
C ASN A 72 2.03 1.20 12.08
N VAL A 73 2.35 0.92 13.35
CA VAL A 73 3.24 1.76 14.18
C VAL A 73 4.62 1.99 13.53
N ILE A 74 5.13 1.00 12.81
CA ILE A 74 6.41 1.11 12.08
C ILE A 74 6.21 1.83 10.73
N GLY A 75 5.05 1.64 10.10
CA GLY A 75 4.71 2.18 8.79
C GLY A 75 4.25 3.64 8.80
N GLN A 76 3.67 4.12 9.90
CA GLN A 76 3.16 5.49 10.01
C GLN A 76 4.21 6.57 9.67
N PRO A 77 5.42 6.60 10.28
CA PRO A 77 6.44 7.58 9.91
C PRO A 77 6.92 7.41 8.46
N LEU A 78 6.92 6.19 7.92
CA LEU A 78 7.29 5.91 6.53
C LEU A 78 6.25 6.45 5.55
N ALA A 79 4.97 6.23 5.82
CA ALA A 79 3.88 6.72 4.98
C ALA A 79 3.85 8.25 4.96
N PHE A 80 4.03 8.89 6.12
CA PHE A 80 4.13 10.34 6.22
C PHE A 80 5.34 10.89 5.45
N ALA A 81 6.53 10.31 5.67
CA ALA A 81 7.74 10.73 4.96
C ALA A 81 7.60 10.53 3.44
N PHE A 82 7.05 9.40 3.00
CA PHE A 82 6.79 9.13 1.59
C PHE A 82 5.85 10.17 0.98
N LEU A 83 4.73 10.48 1.63
CA LEU A 83 3.77 11.46 1.13
C LEU A 83 4.40 12.86 1.02
N ARG A 84 5.18 13.26 2.03
CA ARG A 84 5.90 14.54 2.04
C ARG A 84 6.96 14.62 0.94
N ASP A 85 7.82 13.61 0.87
CA ASP A 85 9.01 13.62 0.01
C ASP A 85 8.68 13.30 -1.46
N GLN A 86 7.61 12.54 -1.71
CA GLN A 86 7.13 12.16 -3.04
C GLN A 86 5.84 12.88 -3.44
N TRP A 87 5.48 13.97 -2.76
CA TRP A 87 4.21 14.69 -2.98
C TRP A 87 3.93 15.00 -4.45
N LYS A 88 4.95 15.45 -5.19
CA LYS A 88 4.82 15.72 -6.63
C LYS A 88 4.42 14.47 -7.41
N ARG A 89 5.10 13.34 -7.19
CA ARG A 89 4.79 12.06 -7.84
C ARG A 89 3.40 11.55 -7.48
N VAL A 90 3.02 11.64 -6.20
CA VAL A 90 1.68 11.27 -5.73
C VAL A 90 0.62 12.09 -6.46
N LYS A 91 0.78 13.42 -6.50
CA LYS A 91 -0.13 14.31 -7.23
C LYS A 91 -0.17 14.00 -8.73
N ASP A 92 0.97 13.82 -9.37
CA ASP A 92 1.05 13.56 -10.82
C ASP A 92 0.41 12.20 -11.17
N TYR A 93 0.60 11.19 -10.32
CA TYR A 93 0.03 9.85 -10.51
C TYR A 93 -1.50 9.81 -10.39
N PHE A 94 -2.05 10.53 -9.40
CA PHE A 94 -3.49 10.61 -9.19
C PHE A 94 -4.17 11.71 -10.03
N GLY A 95 -3.44 12.72 -10.50
CA GLY A 95 -3.96 13.79 -11.35
C GLY A 95 -5.32 14.34 -10.85
N GLY A 96 -6.32 14.34 -11.73
CA GLY A 96 -7.70 14.77 -11.46
C GLY A 96 -8.52 13.85 -10.52
N HIS A 97 -7.96 12.73 -10.05
CA HIS A 97 -8.60 11.85 -9.06
C HIS A 97 -8.41 12.38 -7.62
N LEU A 98 -8.86 13.61 -7.38
CA LEU A 98 -8.74 14.30 -6.08
C LEU A 98 -9.36 13.50 -4.92
N PHE A 99 -10.36 12.66 -5.19
CA PHE A 99 -11.00 11.83 -4.16
C PHE A 99 -10.04 10.81 -3.54
N VAL A 100 -9.06 10.28 -4.28
CA VAL A 100 -8.08 9.32 -3.73
C VAL A 100 -7.13 10.03 -2.79
N ILE A 101 -6.68 11.24 -3.16
CA ILE A 101 -5.79 12.07 -2.34
C ILE A 101 -6.48 12.45 -1.02
N ASN A 102 -7.76 12.81 -1.05
CA ASN A 102 -8.50 13.13 0.17
C ASN A 102 -8.53 11.97 1.17
N ASN A 103 -8.65 10.73 0.68
CA ASN A 103 -8.65 9.53 1.53
C ASN A 103 -7.25 9.15 2.07
N ILE A 104 -6.18 9.74 1.55
CA ILE A 104 -4.80 9.53 2.04
C ILE A 104 -4.46 10.52 3.17
N ILE A 105 -5.05 11.73 3.16
CA ILE A 105 -4.69 12.84 4.06
C ILE A 105 -5.57 12.89 5.33
N GLN A 106 -6.60 12.02 5.46
CA GLN A 106 -7.49 12.00 6.62
C GLN A 106 -6.81 11.59 7.93
#